data_AF-A0A9X8BL43-F1
#
_entry.id   AF-A0A9X8BL43-F1
#
_cell.length_a   1.000
_cell.length_b   1.000
_cell.length_c   1.000
_cell.angle_alpha   90.00
_cell.angle_beta   90.00
_cell.angle_gamma   90.00
#
_symmetry.space_group_name_H-M   'P 1'
#
loop_
_entity.id
_entity.type
_entity.pdbx_description
1 polymer ?
#
loop_
_entity_poly.entity_id
_entity_poly.type
_entity_poly.pdbx_seq_one_letter_code
_entity_poly.pdbx_strand_id
1 'polypeptide(L)'
;MNNVNEVDNNNVYLALEEKKSDEFILKQNKEALILSKNETIQRIAHELVSIPAALVRLKWQNRRDIYPLQVKEEIYGAVIDAIIAQKPELRDKIMGRLEANYQYILSRETATLRLSRKLSDGEFRTSNVTTVALEEEAAAKRSANTK
;
A
#
# COMPACT_ATOMS: atom_id res chain seq x y z
N MET A 1 -27.21 82.37 -24.88
CA MET A 1 -27.74 81.13 -25.48
C MET A 1 -26.64 80.50 -26.32
N ASN A 2 -26.53 79.17 -26.21
CA ASN A 2 -25.85 78.22 -27.10
C ASN A 2 -24.49 77.66 -26.63
N ASN A 3 -24.63 76.74 -25.67
CA ASN A 3 -24.19 75.34 -25.71
C ASN A 3 -22.71 75.06 -25.97
N VAL A 4 -21.99 74.90 -24.86
CA VAL A 4 -20.78 74.09 -24.77
C VAL A 4 -21.18 72.65 -25.10
N ASN A 5 -20.74 72.13 -26.24
CA ASN A 5 -20.96 70.72 -26.60
C ASN A 5 -20.26 69.83 -25.56
N GLU A 6 -21.06 69.10 -24.79
CA GLU A 6 -20.61 68.04 -23.91
C GLU A 6 -19.89 66.99 -24.75
N VAL A 7 -18.59 66.83 -24.50
CA VAL A 7 -17.81 65.73 -25.04
C VAL A 7 -18.31 64.47 -24.35
N ASP A 8 -19.10 63.68 -25.07
CA ASP A 8 -19.53 62.37 -24.62
C ASP A 8 -18.29 61.48 -24.52
N ASN A 9 -17.75 61.38 -23.30
CA ASN A 9 -16.71 60.44 -22.93
C ASN A 9 -17.30 59.04 -23.05
N ASN A 10 -17.27 58.49 -24.26
CA ASN A 10 -17.56 57.10 -24.54
C ASN A 10 -16.42 56.23 -23.98
N ASN A 11 -16.32 56.19 -22.66
CA ASN A 11 -15.51 55.22 -21.95
C ASN A 11 -16.33 53.92 -21.91
N VAL A 12 -16.40 53.27 -23.08
CA VAL A 12 -16.74 51.85 -23.16
C VAL A 12 -15.61 51.14 -22.44
N TYR A 13 -15.76 51.01 -21.13
CA TYR A 13 -14.93 50.12 -20.34
C TYR A 13 -15.03 48.75 -21.01
N LEU A 14 -13.93 48.33 -21.61
CA LEU A 14 -13.59 46.94 -21.88
C LEU A 14 -13.51 46.20 -20.53
N ALA A 15 -14.61 46.14 -19.80
CA ALA A 15 -14.79 45.19 -18.73
C ALA A 15 -15.01 43.84 -19.41
N LEU A 16 -13.91 43.24 -19.90
CA LEU A 16 -13.85 41.79 -20.06
C LEU A 16 -14.33 41.22 -18.73
N GLU A 17 -15.55 40.68 -18.74
CA GLU A 17 -16.25 40.20 -17.54
C GLU A 17 -15.30 39.30 -16.74
N GLU A 18 -14.86 39.72 -15.55
CA GLU A 18 -13.94 38.96 -14.68
C GLU A 18 -14.42 37.50 -14.48
N LYS A 19 -15.73 37.27 -14.52
CA LYS A 19 -16.33 35.94 -14.45
C LYS A 19 -15.88 35.01 -15.59
N LYS A 20 -15.69 35.54 -16.81
CA LYS A 20 -15.21 34.76 -17.97
C LYS A 20 -13.73 34.41 -17.86
N SER A 21 -12.91 35.29 -17.27
CA SER A 21 -11.50 34.98 -16.99
C SER A 21 -11.37 33.94 -15.87
N ASP A 22 -12.18 34.04 -14.81
CA ASP A 22 -12.14 33.07 -13.71
C ASP A 22 -12.58 31.67 -14.16
N GLU A 23 -13.60 31.59 -15.00
CA GLU A 23 -14.06 30.32 -15.58
C GLU A 23 -12.99 29.69 -16.49
N PHE A 24 -12.28 30.52 -17.26
CA PHE A 24 -11.15 30.08 -18.09
C PHE A 24 -9.98 29.56 -17.24
N ILE A 25 -9.58 30.29 -16.19
CA ILE A 25 -8.53 29.86 -15.25
C ILE A 25 -8.94 28.57 -14.53
N LEU A 26 -10.20 28.44 -14.10
CA LEU A 26 -10.70 27.24 -13.46
C LEU A 26 -10.65 26.03 -14.41
N LYS A 27 -10.99 26.22 -15.69
CA LYS A 27 -10.90 25.17 -16.70
C LYS A 27 -9.46 24.69 -16.90
N GLN A 28 -8.52 25.63 -17.05
CA GLN A 28 -7.10 25.32 -17.19
C GLN A 28 -6.53 24.59 -15.96
N ASN A 29 -6.91 25.02 -14.75
CA ASN A 29 -6.51 24.38 -13.51
C ASN A 29 -7.06 22.95 -13.39
N LYS A 30 -8.32 22.72 -13.78
CA LYS A 30 -8.91 21.38 -13.81
C LYS A 30 -8.19 20.47 -14.81
N GLU A 31 -7.87 20.97 -15.99
CA GLU A 31 -7.11 20.22 -17.00
C GLU A 31 -5.70 19.87 -16.49
N ALA A 32 -5.00 20.82 -15.87
CA ALA A 32 -3.69 20.58 -15.26
C ALA A 32 -3.75 19.53 -14.13
N LEU A 33 -4.79 19.58 -13.28
CA LEU A 33 -5.00 18.60 -12.22
C LEU A 33 -5.32 17.20 -12.76
N ILE A 34 -6.13 17.11 -13.82
CA ILE A 34 -6.43 15.84 -14.49
C ILE A 34 -5.15 15.26 -15.11
N LEU A 35 -4.34 16.09 -15.76
CA LEU A 35 -3.08 15.66 -16.37
C LEU A 35 -2.10 15.14 -15.30
N SER A 36 -1.92 15.89 -14.22
CA SER A 36 -1.05 15.49 -13.09
C SER A 36 -1.53 14.21 -12.41
N LYS A 37 -2.86 14.06 -12.23
CA LYS A 37 -3.47 12.83 -11.72
C LYS A 37 -3.19 11.65 -12.66
N ASN A 38 -3.37 11.83 -13.97
CA ASN A 38 -3.17 10.79 -14.96
C ASN A 38 -1.71 10.36 -15.07
N GLU A 39 -0.75 11.29 -15.02
CA GLU A 39 0.68 11.00 -14.94
C GLU A 39 1.03 10.21 -13.67
N THR A 40 0.44 10.57 -12.54
CA THR A 40 0.65 9.86 -11.28
C THR A 40 0.08 8.43 -11.34
N ILE A 41 -1.11 8.27 -11.92
CA ILE A 41 -1.72 6.95 -12.16
C ILE A 41 -0.88 6.13 -13.12
N GLN A 42 -0.34 6.73 -14.19
CA GLN A 42 0.54 6.04 -15.14
C GLN A 42 1.86 5.62 -14.49
N ARG A 43 2.45 6.44 -13.63
CA ARG A 43 3.65 6.07 -12.86
C ARG A 43 3.38 4.90 -11.92
N ILE A 44 2.27 4.97 -11.18
CA ILE A 44 1.84 3.89 -10.27
C ILE A 44 1.51 2.62 -11.06
N ALA A 45 0.80 2.74 -12.19
CA ALA A 45 0.47 1.62 -13.05
C ALA A 45 1.74 0.99 -13.66
N HIS A 46 2.71 1.79 -14.09
CA HIS A 46 4.00 1.28 -14.58
C HIS A 46 4.80 0.56 -13.48
N GLU A 47 4.69 1.02 -12.22
CA GLU A 47 5.26 0.32 -11.05
C GLU A 47 4.53 -1.00 -10.75
N LEU A 48 3.23 -1.09 -11.07
CA LEU A 48 2.41 -2.30 -10.90
C LEU A 48 2.55 -3.31 -12.07
N VAL A 49 2.93 -2.87 -13.28
CA VAL A 49 2.90 -3.71 -14.51
C VAL A 49 4.12 -4.63 -14.67
N SER A 50 5.24 -4.38 -13.99
CA SER A 50 6.42 -5.26 -14.05
C SER A 50 6.79 -5.77 -12.66
N ILE A 51 6.32 -6.99 -12.35
CA ILE A 51 6.71 -7.75 -11.16
C ILE A 51 8.25 -7.75 -10.98
N PRO A 52 9.07 -7.94 -12.04
CA PRO A 52 10.52 -7.81 -11.91
C PRO A 52 11.00 -6.42 -11.45
N ALA A 53 10.45 -5.33 -12.00
CA ALA A 53 10.86 -3.97 -11.63
C ALA A 53 10.49 -3.63 -10.17
N ALA A 54 9.31 -4.06 -9.73
CA ALA A 54 8.88 -3.94 -8.33
C ALA A 54 9.79 -4.74 -7.39
N LEU A 55 10.16 -5.98 -7.75
CA LEU A 55 11.07 -6.82 -6.98
C LEU A 55 12.48 -6.22 -6.87
N VAL A 56 13.03 -5.65 -7.94
CA VAL A 56 14.35 -4.98 -7.91
C VAL A 56 14.33 -3.78 -6.97
N ARG A 57 13.28 -2.96 -7.01
CA ARG A 57 13.11 -1.81 -6.10
C ARG A 57 12.98 -2.27 -4.64
N LEU A 58 12.17 -3.29 -4.37
CA LEU A 58 12.02 -3.86 -3.04
C LEU A 58 13.34 -4.44 -2.51
N LYS A 59 14.09 -5.18 -3.34
CA LYS A 59 15.43 -5.66 -3.00
C LYS A 59 16.38 -4.52 -2.68
N TRP A 60 16.33 -3.42 -3.44
CA TRP A 60 17.17 -2.24 -3.20
C TRP A 60 16.81 -1.49 -1.92
N GLN A 61 15.52 -1.35 -1.61
CA GLN A 61 15.03 -0.74 -0.38
C GLN A 61 15.46 -1.55 0.84
N ASN A 62 15.31 -2.88 0.79
CA ASN A 62 15.61 -3.79 1.89
C ASN A 62 17.05 -4.33 1.89
N ARG A 63 17.94 -3.77 1.05
CA ARG A 63 19.32 -4.26 0.86
C ARG A 63 20.11 -4.38 2.17
N ARG A 64 19.83 -3.47 3.11
CA ARG A 64 20.53 -3.36 4.39
C ARG A 64 20.18 -4.50 5.34
N ASP A 65 19.03 -5.12 5.15
CA ASP A 65 18.54 -6.25 5.94
C ASP A 65 18.81 -7.58 5.23
N ILE A 66 18.72 -7.61 3.89
CA ILE A 66 18.91 -8.81 3.08
C ILE A 66 20.38 -9.27 3.04
N TYR A 67 21.33 -8.36 2.76
CA TYR A 67 22.72 -8.76 2.55
C TYR A 67 23.42 -9.33 3.79
N PRO A 68 23.21 -8.80 5.02
CA PRO A 68 23.76 -9.42 6.21
C PRO A 68 23.22 -10.84 6.46
N LEU A 69 21.98 -11.11 6.08
CA LEU A 69 21.40 -12.45 6.18
C LEU A 69 22.05 -13.40 5.17
N GLN A 70 22.23 -12.97 3.93
CA GLN A 70 22.92 -13.76 2.90
C GLN A 70 24.36 -14.10 3.32
N VAL A 71 25.12 -13.10 3.81
CA VAL A 71 26.50 -13.33 4.29
C VAL A 71 26.52 -14.31 5.47
N LYS A 72 25.54 -14.22 6.38
CA LYS A 72 25.42 -15.20 7.47
C LYS A 72 25.11 -16.60 6.95
N GLU A 73 24.20 -16.74 5.99
CA GLU A 73 23.88 -18.04 5.36
C GLU A 73 25.09 -18.66 4.69
N GLU A 74 25.89 -17.87 3.96
CA GLU A 74 27.12 -18.34 3.32
C GLU A 74 28.16 -18.81 4.35
N ILE A 75 28.38 -18.02 5.42
CA ILE A 75 29.31 -18.39 6.50
C ILE A 75 28.84 -19.65 7.23
N TYR A 76 27.56 -19.72 7.62
CA TYR A 76 27.02 -20.88 8.32
C TYR A 76 27.02 -22.12 7.44
N GLY A 77 26.69 -22.00 6.15
CA GLY A 77 26.76 -23.09 5.18
C GLY A 77 28.18 -23.63 5.04
N ALA A 78 29.17 -22.75 4.82
CA ALA A 78 30.57 -23.15 4.71
C ALA A 78 31.09 -23.87 5.98
N VAL A 79 30.68 -23.41 7.16
CA VAL A 79 31.02 -24.06 8.44
C VAL A 79 30.37 -25.45 8.54
N ILE A 80 29.09 -25.58 8.17
CA ILE A 80 28.39 -26.87 8.19
C ILE A 80 29.06 -27.85 7.23
N ASP A 81 29.42 -27.41 6.02
CA ASP A 81 30.11 -28.23 5.03
C ASP A 81 31.48 -28.68 5.53
N ALA A 82 32.24 -27.79 6.18
CA ALA A 82 33.51 -28.15 6.79
C ALA A 82 33.35 -29.19 7.92
N ILE A 83 32.30 -29.07 8.74
CA ILE A 83 31.98 -30.04 9.80
C ILE A 83 31.59 -31.39 9.21
N ILE A 84 30.77 -31.40 8.14
CA ILE A 84 30.36 -32.64 7.46
C ILE A 84 31.56 -33.31 6.80
N ALA A 85 32.46 -32.54 6.18
CA ALA A 85 33.69 -33.06 5.60
C ALA A 85 34.60 -33.69 6.66
N GLN A 86 34.69 -33.10 7.86
CA GLN A 86 35.48 -33.65 8.97
C GLN A 86 34.81 -34.87 9.62
N LYS A 87 33.47 -34.90 9.71
CA LYS A 87 32.68 -35.95 10.38
C LYS A 87 31.44 -36.31 9.57
N PRO A 88 31.56 -37.19 8.56
CA PRO A 88 30.44 -37.53 7.68
C PRO A 88 29.30 -38.25 8.42
N GLU A 89 29.59 -38.95 9.52
CA GLU A 89 28.61 -39.65 10.36
C GLU A 89 27.53 -38.70 10.95
N LEU A 90 27.86 -37.42 11.12
CA LEU A 90 26.93 -36.44 11.68
C LEU A 90 26.00 -35.81 10.63
N ARG A 91 26.22 -36.07 9.34
CA ARG A 91 25.49 -35.44 8.24
C ARG A 91 23.98 -35.58 8.38
N ASP A 92 23.49 -36.81 8.54
CA ASP A 92 22.04 -37.06 8.60
C ASP A 92 21.40 -36.43 9.83
N LYS A 93 22.12 -36.40 10.95
CA LYS A 93 21.68 -35.75 12.18
C LYS A 93 21.62 -34.22 12.05
N ILE A 94 22.61 -33.62 11.37
CA ILE A 94 22.64 -32.18 11.09
C ILE A 94 21.50 -31.81 10.14
N MET A 95 21.34 -32.54 9.03
CA MET A 95 20.27 -32.31 8.07
C MET A 95 18.88 -32.51 8.68
N GLY A 96 18.67 -33.57 9.48
CA GLY A 96 17.40 -33.80 10.16
C GLY A 96 17.04 -32.69 11.15
N ARG A 97 18.04 -32.13 11.86
CA ARG A 97 17.82 -30.97 12.74
C ARG A 97 17.50 -29.69 11.97
N LEU A 98 18.20 -29.44 10.86
CA LEU A 98 17.94 -28.29 9.99
C LEU A 98 16.53 -28.36 9.42
N GLU A 99 16.12 -29.53 8.92
CA GLU A 99 14.78 -29.77 8.39
C GLU A 99 13.71 -29.51 9.47
N ALA A 100 13.86 -30.09 10.67
CA ALA A 100 12.91 -29.87 11.77
C ALA A 100 12.78 -28.38 12.15
N ASN A 101 13.89 -27.66 12.22
CA ASN A 101 13.89 -26.23 12.51
C ASN A 101 13.25 -25.41 11.38
N TYR A 102 13.52 -25.77 10.13
CA TYR A 102 12.90 -25.13 8.97
C TYR A 102 11.38 -25.32 8.99
N GLN A 103 10.91 -26.54 9.21
CA GLN A 103 9.47 -26.83 9.32
C GLN A 103 8.81 -26.06 10.47
N TYR A 104 9.51 -25.92 11.61
CA TYR A 104 9.03 -25.09 12.72
C TYR A 104 8.86 -23.62 12.32
N ILE A 105 9.87 -23.02 11.67
CA ILE A 105 9.81 -21.62 11.22
C ILE A 105 8.68 -21.44 10.20
N LEU A 106 8.59 -22.34 9.21
CA LEU A 106 7.53 -22.33 8.20
C LEU A 106 6.13 -22.42 8.83
N SER A 107 5.95 -23.29 9.83
CA SER A 107 4.68 -23.40 10.55
C SER A 107 4.30 -22.09 11.26
N ARG A 108 5.29 -21.40 11.84
CA ARG A 108 5.09 -20.13 12.52
C ARG A 108 4.75 -19.02 11.54
N GLU A 109 5.49 -18.90 10.44
CA GLU A 109 5.23 -17.91 9.40
C GLU A 109 3.85 -18.10 8.78
N THR A 110 3.46 -19.33 8.45
CA THR A 110 2.12 -19.61 7.92
C THR A 110 1.03 -19.28 8.94
N ALA A 111 1.25 -19.51 10.24
CA ALA A 111 0.33 -19.08 11.28
C ALA A 111 0.21 -17.55 11.35
N THR A 112 1.33 -16.82 11.31
CA THR A 112 1.35 -15.35 11.32
C THR A 112 0.69 -14.76 10.06
N LEU A 113 0.93 -15.33 8.89
CA LEU A 113 0.30 -14.89 7.64
C LEU A 113 -1.20 -15.15 7.64
N ARG A 114 -1.64 -16.32 8.15
CA ARG A 114 -3.07 -16.61 8.34
C ARG A 114 -3.72 -15.60 9.29
N LEU A 115 -3.05 -15.29 10.41
CA LEU A 115 -3.51 -14.28 11.36
C LEU A 115 -3.64 -12.90 10.70
N SER A 116 -2.60 -12.47 9.99
CA SER A 116 -2.59 -11.18 9.27
C SER A 116 -3.70 -11.11 8.22
N ARG A 117 -3.97 -12.20 7.49
CA ARG A 117 -5.08 -12.26 6.54
C ARG A 117 -6.42 -12.08 7.24
N LYS A 118 -6.69 -12.85 8.30
CA LYS A 118 -7.94 -12.72 9.06
C LYS A 118 -8.13 -11.31 9.65
N LEU A 119 -7.04 -10.64 10.05
CA LEU A 119 -7.07 -9.25 10.53
C LEU A 119 -7.43 -8.28 9.39
N SER A 120 -6.83 -8.44 8.21
CA SER A 120 -7.15 -7.63 7.02
C SER A 120 -8.59 -7.84 6.54
N ASP A 121 -9.09 -9.07 6.62
CA ASP A 121 -10.46 -9.42 6.24
C ASP A 121 -11.50 -8.96 7.28
N GLY A 122 -11.05 -8.42 8.43
CA GLY A 122 -11.92 -7.97 9.54
C GLY A 122 -12.60 -9.11 10.31
N GLU A 123 -12.34 -10.36 9.95
CA GLU A 123 -12.92 -11.57 10.56
C GLU A 123 -12.19 -11.97 11.86
N PHE A 124 -10.96 -11.51 12.06
CA PHE A 124 -10.19 -11.85 13.26
C PHE A 124 -10.64 -11.05 14.48
N ARG A 125 -11.44 -11.69 15.33
CA ARG A 125 -11.79 -11.20 16.66
C ARG A 125 -10.84 -11.81 17.69
N THR A 126 -10.12 -10.97 18.43
CA THR A 126 -9.28 -11.45 19.54
C THR A 126 -10.18 -11.90 20.69
N SER A 127 -9.72 -12.85 21.49
CA SER A 127 -10.46 -13.42 22.63
C SER A 127 -10.86 -12.40 23.71
N ASN A 128 -10.31 -11.19 23.66
CA ASN A 128 -10.59 -10.12 24.62
C ASN A 128 -11.75 -9.21 24.19
N VAL A 129 -12.31 -9.40 22.99
CA VAL A 129 -13.53 -8.69 22.56
C VAL A 129 -14.73 -9.54 22.96
N THR A 130 -15.26 -9.32 24.17
CA THR A 130 -16.60 -9.77 24.52
C THR A 130 -17.58 -9.11 23.55
N THR A 131 -18.26 -9.92 22.74
CA THR A 131 -19.40 -9.46 21.95
C THR A 131 -20.48 -9.01 22.91
N VAL A 132 -20.54 -7.72 23.23
CA VAL A 132 -21.74 -7.14 23.83
C VAL A 132 -22.85 -7.38 22.81
N ALA A 133 -23.91 -8.05 23.24
CA ALA A 133 -25.03 -8.59 22.46
C ALA A 133 -25.89 -7.51 21.74
N LEU A 134 -25.27 -6.62 20.96
CA LEU A 134 -25.98 -5.60 20.20
C LEU A 134 -26.58 -6.16 18.89
N GLU A 135 -25.95 -7.18 18.29
CA GLU A 135 -26.46 -7.80 17.06
C GLU A 135 -27.68 -8.70 17.32
N GLU A 136 -27.78 -9.33 18.49
CA GLU A 136 -28.93 -10.15 18.87
C GLU A 136 -30.16 -9.27 19.18
N GLU A 137 -29.99 -8.12 19.84
CA GLU A 137 -31.06 -7.14 20.03
C GLU A 137 -31.55 -6.52 18.71
N ALA A 138 -30.65 -6.24 17.76
CA ALA A 138 -31.03 -5.69 16.46
C ALA A 138 -31.80 -6.71 15.60
N ALA A 139 -31.43 -7.99 15.67
CA ALA A 139 -32.16 -9.08 15.04
C ALA A 139 -33.54 -9.32 15.70
N ALA A 140 -33.62 -9.25 17.03
CA ALA A 140 -34.87 -9.36 17.78
C ALA A 140 -35.83 -8.19 17.52
N LYS A 141 -35.31 -6.96 17.37
CA LYS A 141 -36.13 -5.78 17.02
C LYS A 141 -36.66 -5.85 15.59
N ARG A 142 -35.91 -6.42 14.64
CA ARG A 142 -36.38 -6.63 13.26
C ARG A 142 -37.48 -7.69 13.16
N SER A 143 -37.39 -8.78 13.92
CA SER A 143 -38.43 -9.82 13.93
C SER A 143 -39.69 -9.40 14.68
N ALA A 144 -39.58 -8.53 15.70
CA ALA A 144 -40.74 -7.98 16.41
C ALA A 144 -41.55 -6.97 15.57
N ASN A 145 -40.91 -6.27 14.62
CA ASN A 145 -41.57 -5.24 13.81
C ASN A 145 -42.29 -5.79 12.56
N THR A 146 -42.34 -7.12 12.41
CA THR A 146 -42.96 -7.82 11.27
C THR A 146 -44.18 -8.67 11.70
N LYS A 147 -44.75 -8.37 12.89
CA LYS A 147 -46.03 -8.91 13.35
C LYS A 147 -47.04 -7.80 13.57
#